data_AF-A0A853ERR6-F1
#
_entry.id   AF-A0A853ERR6-F1
#
_cell.length_a   1.000
_cell.length_b   1.000
_cell.length_c   1.000
_cell.angle_alpha   90.00
_cell.angle_beta   90.00
_cell.angle_gamma   90.00
#
_symmetry.space_group_name_H-M   'P 1'
#
loop_
_entity.id
_entity.type
_entity.pdbx_description
1 polymer ?
#
loop_
_entity_poly.entity_id
_entity_poly.type
_entity_poly.pdbx_seq_one_letter_code
_entity_poly.pdbx_strand_id
1 'polypeptide(L)'
;TRLPGAMVVSARTGEGIEALRERIDQMLPRPEVTVDLVVPYSRGDLVSRVHAEGEIDTIDYAPDGTRIVARVSAALAAELESAARPSAQS
;
A
#
# COMPACT_ATOMS: atom_id res chain seq x y z
N THR A 1 -3.98 32.48 17.13
CA THR A 1 -4.34 31.32 16.28
C THR A 1 -3.65 30.09 16.84
N ARG A 2 -4.39 29.16 17.46
CA ARG A 2 -3.81 27.94 18.07
C ARG A 2 -3.86 26.83 17.02
N LEU A 3 -2.72 26.19 16.72
CA LEU A 3 -2.64 25.05 15.80
C LEU A 3 -2.92 23.77 16.59
N PRO A 4 -4.08 23.11 16.41
CA PRO A 4 -4.35 21.85 17.07
C PRO A 4 -3.42 20.77 16.50
N GLY A 5 -2.68 20.08 17.38
CA GLY A 5 -1.72 19.03 17.01
C GLY A 5 -0.26 19.49 16.85
N ALA A 6 0.06 20.76 17.12
CA ALA A 6 1.44 21.22 17.10
C ALA A 6 2.24 20.63 18.28
N MET A 7 3.43 20.06 17.97
CA MET A 7 4.37 19.52 18.95
C MET A 7 5.64 20.38 18.97
N VAL A 8 6.18 20.62 20.16
CA VAL A 8 7.45 21.31 20.34
C VAL A 8 8.57 20.29 20.29
N VAL A 9 9.55 20.51 19.41
CA VAL A 9 10.72 19.64 19.25
C VAL A 9 12.00 20.46 19.16
N SER A 10 13.12 19.86 19.56
CA SER A 10 14.45 20.47 19.49
C SER A 10 15.42 19.52 18.78
N ALA A 11 15.85 19.91 17.58
CA ALA A 11 16.87 19.19 16.83
C ALA A 11 18.26 19.23 17.51
N ARG A 12 18.51 20.21 18.38
CA ARG A 12 19.81 20.38 19.08
C ARG A 12 19.95 19.45 20.28
N THR A 13 18.87 19.26 21.03
CA THR A 13 18.87 18.45 22.27
C THR A 13 18.25 17.07 22.06
N GLY A 14 17.57 16.84 20.92
CA GLY A 14 16.81 15.62 20.65
C GLY A 14 15.44 15.57 21.33
N GLU A 15 15.09 16.61 22.09
CA GLU A 15 13.83 16.66 22.83
C GLU A 15 12.62 16.64 21.87
N GLY A 16 11.68 15.73 22.13
CA GLY A 16 10.44 15.61 21.36
C GLY A 16 10.59 14.95 19.98
N ILE A 17 11.81 14.60 19.54
CA ILE A 17 12.04 13.99 18.22
C ILE A 17 11.46 12.57 18.14
N GLU A 18 11.60 11.74 19.17
CA GLU A 18 11.04 10.38 19.16
C GLU A 18 9.51 10.40 19.17
N ALA A 19 8.91 11.25 20.02
CA ALA A 19 7.46 11.42 20.06
C ALA A 19 6.89 11.98 18.74
N LEU A 20 7.64 12.87 18.07
CA LEU A 20 7.30 13.36 16.73
C LEU A 20 7.35 12.22 15.70
N ARG A 21 8.39 11.39 15.75
CA ARG A 21 8.56 10.25 14.85
C ARG A 21 7.44 9.23 15.00
N GLU A 22 7.09 8.83 16.21
CA GLU A 22 5.95 7.93 16.47
C GLU A 22 4.63 8.52 15.97
N ARG A 23 4.42 9.83 16.16
CA ARG A 23 3.21 10.51 15.70
C ARG A 23 3.13 10.52 14.18
N ILE A 24 4.25 10.76 13.50
CA ILE A 24 4.35 10.65 12.04
C ILE A 24 4.08 9.21 11.61
N ASP A 25 4.69 8.21 12.25
CA ASP A 25 4.50 6.79 11.93
C ASP A 25 3.04 6.32 12.06
N GLN A 26 2.28 6.90 13.01
CA GLN A 26 0.84 6.65 13.15
C GLN A 26 -0.01 7.36 12.09
N MET A 27 0.51 8.42 11.50
CA MET A 27 -0.17 9.19 10.44
C MET A 27 0.20 8.71 9.05
N LEU A 28 1.31 7.98 8.90
CA LEU A 28 1.69 7.38 7.64
C LEU A 28 0.60 6.36 7.22
N PRO A 29 0.06 6.48 6.00
CA PRO A 29 -0.85 5.48 5.48
C PRO A 29 -0.10 4.16 5.33
N ARG A 30 -0.49 3.15 6.11
CA ARG A 30 0.05 1.80 5.98
C ARG A 30 -0.72 1.07 4.87
N PRO A 31 -0.06 0.59 3.81
CA PRO A 31 -0.68 -0.37 2.89
C PRO A 31 -0.84 -1.70 3.64
N GLU A 32 -2.00 -1.89 4.29
CA GLU A 32 -2.28 -3.07 5.12
C GLU A 32 -3.02 -4.18 4.37
N VAL A 33 -3.44 -3.94 3.13
CA VAL A 33 -4.23 -4.93 2.39
C VAL A 33 -3.31 -5.79 1.53
N THR A 34 -3.11 -7.03 1.97
CA THR A 34 -2.50 -8.07 1.15
C THR A 34 -3.51 -8.56 0.13
N VAL A 35 -3.14 -8.47 -1.15
CA VAL A 35 -3.93 -9.00 -2.28
C VAL A 35 -3.21 -10.22 -2.87
N ASP A 36 -3.99 -11.24 -3.25
CA ASP A 36 -3.55 -12.38 -4.07
C ASP A 36 -4.59 -12.59 -5.17
N LEU A 37 -4.30 -12.06 -6.35
CA LEU A 37 -5.27 -12.03 -7.45
C LEU A 37 -4.57 -12.10 -8.81
N VAL A 38 -5.31 -12.57 -9.81
CA VAL A 38 -4.84 -12.66 -11.20
C VAL A 38 -5.34 -11.44 -11.96
N VAL A 39 -4.42 -10.54 -12.31
CA VAL A 39 -4.70 -9.37 -13.13
C VAL A 39 -4.63 -9.76 -14.60
N PRO A 40 -5.71 -9.60 -15.38
CA PRO A 40 -5.68 -9.86 -16.82
C PRO A 40 -4.67 -8.96 -17.54
N TYR A 41 -4.06 -9.44 -18.62
CA TYR A 41 -3.12 -8.61 -19.42
C TYR A 41 -3.75 -7.33 -19.98
N SER A 42 -5.09 -7.29 -20.13
CA SER A 42 -5.82 -6.08 -20.51
C SER A 42 -5.79 -4.97 -19.44
N ARG A 43 -5.43 -5.30 -18.20
CA ARG A 43 -5.37 -4.38 -17.05
C ARG A 43 -3.94 -4.21 -16.51
N GLY A 44 -2.98 -4.09 -17.42
CA GLY A 44 -1.57 -3.79 -17.08
C GLY A 44 -1.37 -2.41 -16.42
N ASP A 45 -2.35 -1.52 -16.53
CA ASP A 45 -2.42 -0.24 -15.80
C ASP A 45 -2.42 -0.46 -14.29
N LEU A 46 -3.16 -1.45 -13.80
CA LEU A 46 -3.22 -1.78 -12.38
C LEU A 46 -1.91 -2.41 -11.89
N VAL A 47 -1.29 -3.29 -12.69
CA VAL A 47 0.04 -3.86 -12.38
C VAL A 47 1.07 -2.75 -12.21
N SER A 48 1.06 -1.76 -13.10
CA SER A 48 1.97 -0.61 -13.03
C SER A 48 1.75 0.23 -11.78
N ARG A 49 0.49 0.39 -11.33
CA ARG A 49 0.17 1.08 -10.07
C ARG A 49 0.60 0.30 -8.84
N VAL A 50 0.45 -1.03 -8.85
CA VAL A 50 0.99 -1.88 -7.76
C VAL A 50 2.51 -1.75 -7.67
N HIS A 51 3.23 -1.63 -8.80
CA HIS A 51 4.66 -1.35 -8.79
C HIS A 51 5.02 0.05 -8.27
N ALA A 52 4.15 1.05 -8.44
CA ALA A 52 4.42 2.43 -8.06
C ALA A 52 4.01 2.76 -6.62
N GLU A 53 2.89 2.20 -6.16
CA GLU A 53 2.23 2.53 -4.89
C GLU A 53 2.20 1.36 -3.91
N GLY A 54 2.51 0.14 -4.35
CA GLY A 54 2.43 -1.08 -3.56
C GLY A 54 3.79 -1.72 -3.26
N GLU A 55 3.80 -2.63 -2.31
CA GLU A 55 4.93 -3.51 -2.01
C GLU A 55 4.64 -4.90 -2.57
N ILE A 56 5.47 -5.38 -3.49
CA ILE A 56 5.24 -6.65 -4.17
C ILE A 56 6.01 -7.76 -3.45
N ASP A 57 5.28 -8.80 -3.05
CA ASP A 57 5.86 -10.01 -2.45
C ASP A 57 6.16 -11.06 -3.54
N THR A 58 5.27 -11.27 -4.52
CA THR A 58 5.45 -12.26 -5.60
C THR A 58 4.68 -11.88 -6.86
N ILE A 59 5.26 -12.18 -8.03
CA ILE A 59 4.61 -12.06 -9.34
C ILE A 59 4.80 -13.35 -10.13
N ASP A 60 3.70 -13.99 -10.53
CA ASP A 60 3.71 -15.17 -11.39
C ASP A 60 2.94 -14.91 -12.69
N TYR A 61 3.47 -15.38 -13.82
CA TYR A 61 2.77 -15.34 -15.10
C TYR A 61 1.88 -16.56 -15.24
N ALA A 62 0.56 -16.34 -15.30
CA ALA A 62 -0.45 -17.36 -15.52
C ALA A 62 -0.99 -17.29 -16.97
N PRO A 63 -1.65 -18.36 -17.45
CA PRO A 63 -2.31 -18.35 -18.77
C PRO A 63 -3.38 -17.26 -18.90
N ASP A 64 -4.06 -16.94 -17.80
CA ASP A 64 -5.18 -16.00 -17.75
C ASP A 64 -4.77 -14.55 -17.40
N GLY A 65 -3.49 -14.31 -17.11
CA GLY A 65 -2.97 -13.01 -16.69
C GLY A 65 -1.74 -13.10 -15.79
N THR A 66 -1.45 -12.04 -15.05
CA THR A 66 -0.36 -11.98 -14.06
C THR A 66 -0.94 -12.14 -12.67
N ARG A 67 -0.58 -13.20 -11.95
CA ARG A 67 -0.86 -13.35 -10.53
C ARG A 67 0.08 -12.43 -9.75
N ILE A 68 -0.49 -11.61 -8.88
CA ILE A 68 0.25 -10.65 -8.07
C ILE A 68 -0.11 -10.90 -6.62
N VAL A 69 0.93 -11.09 -5.81
CA VAL A 69 0.87 -11.04 -4.36
C VAL A 69 1.56 -9.77 -3.92
N ALA A 70 0.81 -8.82 -3.38
CA ALA A 70 1.33 -7.52 -3.00
C ALA A 70 0.56 -6.92 -1.82
N ARG A 71 1.19 -6.00 -1.10
CA ARG A 71 0.59 -5.14 -0.09
C ARG A 71 0.32 -3.77 -0.68
N VAL A 72 -0.95 -3.38 -0.70
CA VAL A 72 -1.44 -2.15 -1.33
C VAL A 72 -2.36 -1.38 -0.38
N SER A 73 -2.68 -0.14 -0.75
CA SER A 73 -3.71 0.64 -0.06
C SER A 73 -5.09 0.00 -0.26
N ALA A 74 -6.01 0.21 0.69
CA ALA A 74 -7.38 -0.34 0.59
C ALA A 74 -8.13 0.13 -0.67
N ALA A 75 -7.86 1.35 -1.14
CA ALA A 75 -8.42 1.86 -2.39
C ALA A 75 -7.93 1.06 -3.61
N LEU A 76 -6.61 0.84 -3.69
CA LEU A 76 -6.02 0.07 -4.79
C LEU A 76 -6.42 -1.42 -4.72
N ALA A 77 -6.55 -1.98 -3.52
CA ALA A 77 -7.08 -3.33 -3.32
C ALA A 77 -8.49 -3.48 -3.89
N ALA A 78 -9.40 -2.56 -3.57
CA ALA A 78 -10.77 -2.60 -4.10
C ALA A 78 -10.80 -2.47 -5.64
N GLU A 79 -9.95 -1.63 -6.21
CA GLU A 79 -9.81 -1.52 -7.67
C GLU A 79 -9.29 -2.83 -8.29
N LEU A 80 -8.27 -3.44 -7.70
CA LEU A 80 -7.71 -4.71 -8.14
C LEU A 80 -8.72 -5.86 -8.02
N GLU A 81 -9.45 -5.97 -6.91
CA GLU A 81 -10.51 -6.96 -6.71
C GLU A 81 -11.65 -6.81 -7.73
N SER A 82 -12.01 -5.57 -8.09
CA SER A 82 -13.05 -5.32 -9.08
C SER A 82 -12.66 -5.70 -10.50
N ALA A 83 -11.36 -5.63 -10.81
CA ALA A 83 -10.82 -5.86 -12.15
C ALA A 83 -10.25 -7.27 -12.34
N ALA A 84 -9.78 -7.88 -11.25
CA ALA A 84 -9.27 -9.24 -11.25
C ALA A 84 -10.42 -10.24 -11.24
N ARG A 85 -10.17 -11.40 -11.85
CA ARG A 85 -11.01 -12.56 -11.57
C ARG A 85 -10.52 -13.15 -10.25
N PRO A 86 -11.42 -13.54 -9.32
CA PRO A 86 -11.00 -14.30 -8.15
C PRO A 86 -10.23 -15.51 -8.66
N SER A 87 -9.00 -15.71 -8.16
CA SER A 87 -8.30 -16.97 -8.35
C SER A 87 -9.21 -18.03 -7.72
N ALA A 88 -9.92 -18.78 -8.55
CA ALA A 88 -10.78 -19.84 -8.09
C ALA A 88 -9.90 -20.80 -7.27
N GLN A 89 -10.10 -20.80 -5.95
CA GLN A 89 -9.53 -21.76 -5.02
C GLN A 89 -9.78 -23.16 -5.55
N SER A 90 -8.71 -23.94 -5.70
CA SER A 90 -8.78 -25.39 -5.56
C SER A 90 -8.60 -25.74 -4.08
#